data_AF-A0A6P0X0E1-F1
#
_entry.id   AF-A0A6P0X0E1-F1
#
_cell.length_a   1.000
_cell.length_b   1.000
_cell.length_c   1.000
_cell.angle_alpha   90.00
_cell.angle_beta   90.00
_cell.angle_gamma   90.00
#
_symmetry.space_group_name_H-M   'P 1'
#
loop_
_entity.id
_entity.type
_entity.pdbx_description
1 polymer ?
#
loop_
_entity_poly.entity_id
_entity_poly.type
_entity_poly.pdbx_seq_one_letter_code
_entity_poly.pdbx_strand_id
1 'polypeptide(L)' 'MRYVTSIEQMGIEQGNIQQGQTYIIEVLEVRFGEVSETISQQIYAIQDPAMLKTLLRQAITIESLTEFQQAIAQST' A
#
# COMPACT_ATOMS: atom_id res chain seq x y z
N MET A 1 32.31 -0.73 8.39
CA MET A 1 30.99 -0.12 8.09
C MET A 1 30.52 -0.68 6.76
N ARG A 2 29.26 -1.15 6.67
CA ARG A 2 28.71 -1.68 5.42
C ARG A 2 28.23 -0.50 4.58
N TYR A 3 28.90 -0.24 3.46
CA TYR A 3 28.50 0.80 2.52
C TYR A 3 27.38 0.22 1.67
N VAL A 4 26.14 0.50 2.06
CA VAL A 4 24.99 0.24 1.19
C VAL A 4 25.13 1.22 0.03
N THR A 5 25.37 0.68 -1.16
CA THR A 5 25.49 1.46 -2.39
C THR A 5 24.13 2.03 -2.79
N SER A 6 24.09 3.13 -3.55
CA SER A 6 22.82 3.77 -3.95
C SER A 6 21.85 2.81 -4.65
N ILE A 7 22.37 1.83 -5.39
CA ILE A 7 21.60 0.75 -6.03
C ILE A 7 20.99 -0.24 -5.02
N GLU A 8 21.72 -0.59 -3.96
CA GLU A 8 21.15 -1.40 -2.88
C GLU A 8 20.06 -0.62 -2.11
N GLN A 9 20.24 0.69 -1.90
CA GLN A 9 19.22 1.53 -1.28
C GLN A 9 17.94 1.61 -2.13
N MET A 10 18.08 1.82 -3.44
CA MET A 10 16.95 1.83 -4.38
C MET A 10 16.20 0.48 -4.39
N GLY A 11 16.93 -0.64 -4.36
CA GLY A 11 16.31 -1.96 -4.30
C GLY A 11 15.53 -2.22 -3.02
N ILE A 12 16.03 -1.75 -1.88
CA ILE A 12 15.33 -1.84 -0.58
C ILE A 12 14.06 -0.98 -0.61
N GLU A 13 14.13 0.23 -1.16
CA GLU A 13 12.99 1.15 -1.23
C GLU A 13 11.88 0.60 -2.14
N GLN A 14 12.23 0.11 -3.34
CA GLN A 14 11.27 -0.54 -4.24
C GLN A 14 10.65 -1.79 -3.60
N GLY A 15 11.45 -2.60 -2.90
CA GLY A 15 10.94 -3.76 -2.17
C GLY A 15 9.93 -3.38 -1.07
N ASN A 16 10.19 -2.29 -0.35
CA ASN A 16 9.27 -1.78 0.68
C ASN A 16 7.96 -1.28 0.08
N ILE A 17 8.01 -0.62 -1.08
CA ILE A 17 6.81 -0.14 -1.80
C ILE A 17 5.97 -1.34 -2.24
N GLN A 18 6.59 -2.31 -2.93
CA GLN A 18 5.89 -3.50 -3.41
C GLN A 18 5.26 -4.29 -2.25
N GLN A 19 6.00 -4.52 -1.17
CA GLN A 19 5.48 -5.20 0.01
C GLN A 19 4.33 -4.43 0.66
N GLY A 20 4.45 -3.10 0.77
CA GLY A 20 3.39 -2.25 1.30
C GLY A 20 2.09 -2.39 0.50
N GLN A 21 2.19 -2.40 -0.84
CA GLN A 21 1.06 -2.60 -1.73
C GLN A 21 0.43 -3.98 -1.54
N THR A 22 1.23 -5.05 -1.54
CA THR A 22 0.74 -6.43 -1.33
C THR A 22 0.04 -6.59 0.02
N TYR A 23 0.61 -6.09 1.11
CA TYR A 23 0.00 -6.21 2.43
C TYR A 23 -1.35 -5.49 2.54
N ILE A 24 -1.50 -4.33 1.88
CA ILE A 24 -2.79 -3.63 1.85
C ILE A 24 -3.84 -4.50 1.16
N ILE A 25 -3.51 -5.08 -0.01
CA ILE A 25 -4.43 -5.96 -0.74
C ILE A 25 -4.81 -7.16 0.11
N GLU A 26 -3.84 -7.86 0.72
CA GLU A 26 -4.11 -9.02 1.57
C GLU A 26 -5.03 -8.66 2.74
N VAL A 27 -4.81 -7.53 3.41
CA VAL A 27 -5.67 -7.07 4.51
C VAL A 27 -7.08 -6.79 4.02
N LEU A 28 -7.23 -6.12 2.88
CA LEU A 28 -8.54 -5.84 2.29
C LEU A 28 -9.25 -7.13 1.87
N GLU A 29 -8.52 -8.09 1.30
CA GLU A 29 -9.06 -9.41 0.92
C GLU A 29 -9.54 -10.21 2.12
N VAL A 30 -8.79 -10.20 3.22
CA VAL A 30 -9.16 -10.87 4.46
C VAL A 30 -10.41 -10.24 5.09
N ARG A 31 -10.55 -8.92 5.04
CA ARG A 31 -11.65 -8.21 5.72
C ARG A 31 -12.93 -8.15 4.88
N PHE A 32 -12.80 -7.94 3.58
CA PHE A 32 -13.91 -7.62 2.69
C PHE A 32 -14.12 -8.67 1.59
N GLY A 33 -13.26 -9.67 1.47
CA GLY A 33 -13.27 -10.63 0.36
C GLY A 33 -12.59 -10.06 -0.89
N GLU A 34 -12.88 -10.65 -2.05
CA GLU A 34 -12.23 -10.30 -3.31
C GLU A 34 -12.22 -8.79 -3.59
N VAL A 35 -11.02 -8.23 -3.75
CA VAL A 35 -10.82 -6.80 -4.00
C VAL A 35 -10.87 -6.55 -5.50
N SER A 36 -11.71 -5.60 -5.93
CA SER A 36 -11.82 -5.26 -7.36
C SER A 36 -10.49 -4.74 -7.93
N GLU A 37 -10.21 -5.09 -9.18
CA GLU A 37 -8.99 -4.71 -9.88
C GLU A 37 -8.77 -3.18 -9.89
N THR A 38 -9.84 -2.40 -9.94
CA THR A 38 -9.78 -0.92 -9.85
C THR A 38 -9.09 -0.44 -8.56
N ILE A 39 -9.41 -1.04 -7.41
CA ILE A 39 -8.81 -0.68 -6.12
C ILE A 39 -7.34 -1.12 -6.11
N SER A 40 -7.06 -2.31 -6.65
CA SER A 40 -5.72 -2.86 -6.74
C SER A 40 -4.79 -1.96 -7.55
N GLN A 41 -5.25 -1.50 -8.72
CA GLN A 41 -4.53 -0.57 -9.58
C GLN A 41 -4.26 0.77 -8.89
N GLN A 42 -5.23 1.30 -8.13
CA GLN A 42 -5.04 2.52 -7.35
C GLN A 42 -3.95 2.34 -6.28
N ILE A 43 -3.90 1.21 -5.60
CA ILE A 43 -2.85 0.91 -4.61
C ILE A 43 -1.48 0.77 -5.29
N TYR A 44 -1.40 0.05 -6.41
CA TYR A 44 -0.15 -0.14 -7.17
C TYR A 44 0.41 1.17 -7.74
N ALA A 45 -0.44 2.18 -7.98
CA ALA A 45 0.00 3.50 -8.42
C ALA A 45 0.72 4.32 -7.32
N ILE A 46 0.58 3.92 -6.05
CA ILE A 46 1.19 4.64 -4.92
C ILE A 46 2.65 4.23 -4.78
N GLN A 47 3.55 5.18 -5.02
CA GLN A 47 5.00 4.99 -4.86
C GLN A 47 5.57 5.63 -3.58
N ASP A 48 4.71 6.18 -2.72
CA ASP A 48 5.12 6.76 -1.45
C ASP A 48 5.00 5.73 -0.30
N PRO A 49 6.11 5.26 0.28
CA PRO A 49 6.08 4.24 1.33
C PRO A 49 5.45 4.73 2.64
N ALA A 50 5.44 6.03 2.93
CA ALA A 50 4.81 6.58 4.13
C ALA A 50 3.27 6.59 3.99
N MET A 51 2.78 6.91 2.80
CA MET A 51 1.37 6.83 2.41
C MET A 51 0.88 5.38 2.46
N LEU A 52 1.62 4.43 1.88
CA LEU A 52 1.29 3.00 1.95
C LEU A 52 1.19 2.52 3.40
N LYS A 53 2.09 2.93 4.28
CA LYS A 53 2.04 2.59 5.71
C LYS A 53 0.81 3.17 6.41
N THR A 54 0.36 4.35 6.00
CA THR A 54 -0.85 4.99 6.54
C THR A 54 -2.10 4.27 6.05
N LEU A 55 -2.17 3.99 4.76
CA LEU A 55 -3.26 3.24 4.14
C LEU A 55 -3.37 1.83 4.70
N LEU A 56 -2.25 1.15 4.99
CA LEU A 56 -2.28 -0.16 5.63
C LEU A 56 -2.95 -0.12 7.01
N ARG A 57 -2.67 0.92 7.81
CA ARG A 57 -3.35 1.10 9.10
C ARG A 57 -4.83 1.38 8.91
N GLN A 58 -5.17 2.24 7.94
CA GLN A 58 -6.56 2.55 7.62
C GLN A 58 -7.30 1.30 7.15
N ALA A 59 -6.70 0.47 6.29
CA ALA A 59 -7.26 -0.78 5.78
C ALA A 59 -7.67 -1.74 6.91
N ILE A 60 -7.05 -1.65 8.10
CA ILE A 60 -7.40 -2.44 9.28
C ILE A 60 -8.59 -1.82 10.05
N THR A 61 -8.75 -0.49 10.03
CA THR A 61 -9.72 0.22 10.87
C THR A 61 -11.01 0.60 10.16
N ILE A 62 -10.99 0.83 8.84
CA ILE A 62 -12.16 1.25 8.06
C ILE A 62 -13.28 0.22 8.10
N GLU A 63 -14.53 0.65 7.92
CA GLU A 63 -15.67 -0.28 7.96
C GLU A 63 -16.12 -0.76 6.58
N SER A 64 -15.63 -0.15 5.50
CA SER A 64 -16.00 -0.52 4.13
C SER A 64 -14.93 -0.22 3.08
N LEU A 65 -14.97 -0.93 1.96
CA LEU A 65 -14.11 -0.65 0.79
C LEU A 65 -14.36 0.75 0.21
N THR A 66 -15.57 1.29 0.30
CA THR A 66 -15.89 2.64 -0.16
C THR A 66 -15.14 3.70 0.65
N GLU A 67 -15.07 3.55 1.98
CA GLU A 67 -14.26 4.42 2.83
C GLU A 67 -12.76 4.31 2.50
N PHE A 68 -12.28 3.12 2.15
CA PHE A 68 -10.90 2.94 1.71
C PHE A 68 -10.59 3.77 0.47
N GLN A 69 -11.46 3.72 -0.54
CA GLN A 69 -11.29 4.47 -1.78
C GLN A 69 -11.31 5.98 -1.53
N GLN A 70 -12.14 6.45 -0.59
CA GLN A 70 -12.12 7.85 -0.16
C GLN A 70 -10.81 8.23 0.52
N ALA A 71 -10.24 7.35 1.36
CA ALA A 71 -8.95 7.58 2.00
C ALA A 71 -7.80 7.70 0.99
N ILE A 72 -7.83 6.90 -0.09
CA ILE A 72 -6.89 7.03 -1.22
C ILE A 72 -7.07 8.38 -1.91
N ALA A 73 -8.32 8.77 -2.22
CA ALA A 73 -8.62 10.01 -2.93
C ALA A 73 -8.26 11.27 -2.14
N GLN A 74 -8.36 11.24 -0.80
CA GLN A 74 -7.96 12.37 0.05
C GLN A 74 -6.44 12.51 0.24
N SER A 75 -5.68 11.48 -0.14
CA SER A 75 -4.23 11.45 -0.01
C SER A 75 -3.50 11.73 -1.34
N THR A 76 -4.24 12.12 -2.39
CA THR A 76 -3.75 12.54 -3.72
C THR A 76 -3.67 14.06 -3.83
#